data_AF-A0A3B6I2J6-F1
#
_entry.id   AF-A0A3B6I2J6-F1
#
_cell.length_a   1.000
_cell.length_b   1.000
_cell.length_c   1.000
_cell.angle_alpha   90.00
_cell.angle_beta   90.00
_cell.angle_gamma   90.00
#
_symmetry.space_group_name_H-M   'P 1'
#
loop_
_entity.id
_entity.type
_entity.pdbx_description
1 polymer ?
#
loop_
_entity_poly.entity_id
_entity_poly.type
_entity_poly.pdbx_seq_one_letter_code
_entity_poly.pdbx_strand_id
1 'polypeptide(L)'
;MEFVDIPTKHFLEQFVALFGLAPPVVCWRPAPEGLYIVGVQVNLGPADRVPHVYYEAAGATIPEAEQAACLMVIHAVAAERNVEIRDINYYHLWYLQHQVEDLRKKLMEAEHLCAELMNIVRSSESEVAFLERLTRRFYRRIRCLRDTVAALQHGGGGSSSGSV
;
A
#
# COMPACT_ATOMS: atom_id res chain seq x y z
N MET A 1 -4.14 28.63 19.40
CA MET A 1 -3.13 27.77 18.77
C MET A 1 -3.13 26.48 19.53
N GLU A 2 -3.48 25.38 18.87
CA GLU A 2 -3.33 24.03 19.44
C GLU A 2 -1.94 23.55 19.06
N PHE A 3 -1.14 23.15 20.05
CA PHE A 3 0.17 22.55 19.84
C PHE A 3 0.03 21.05 20.03
N VAL A 4 0.60 20.29 19.09
CA VAL A 4 0.73 18.84 19.22
C VAL A 4 2.14 18.57 19.71
N ASP A 5 2.27 18.04 20.91
CA ASP A 5 3.56 17.60 21.46
C ASP A 5 3.95 16.28 20.79
N ILE A 6 4.81 16.38 19.77
CA ILE A 6 5.42 15.20 19.16
C ILE A 6 6.68 14.87 19.98
N PRO A 7 6.82 13.64 20.50
CA PRO A 7 8.04 13.25 21.19
C PRO A 7 9.26 13.43 20.27
N THR A 8 10.28 14.16 20.74
CA THR A 8 11.49 14.45 19.96
C THR A 8 12.17 13.19 19.42
N LYS A 9 12.03 12.07 20.13
CA LYS A 9 12.49 10.75 19.67
C LYS A 9 11.83 10.33 18.35
N HIS A 10 10.51 10.46 18.25
CA HIS A 10 9.79 10.10 17.03
C HIS A 10 10.22 10.99 15.87
N PHE A 11 10.42 12.28 16.15
CA PHE A 11 10.93 13.21 15.16
C PHE A 11 12.35 12.83 14.68
N LEU A 12 13.26 12.47 15.59
CA LEU A 12 14.59 11.98 15.25
C LEU A 12 14.52 10.70 14.38
N GLU A 13 13.68 9.73 14.72
CA GLU A 13 13.49 8.49 13.95
C GLU A 13 13.10 8.77 12.50
N GLN A 14 12.12 9.66 12.29
CA GLN A 14 11.70 10.06 10.95
C GLN A 14 12.81 10.83 10.22
N PHE A 15 13.50 11.73 10.93
CA PHE A 15 14.56 12.54 10.35
C PHE A 15 15.72 11.68 9.83
N VAL A 16 16.19 10.69 10.60
CA VAL A 16 17.30 9.82 10.15
C VAL A 16 16.85 8.86 9.04
N ALA A 17 15.59 8.45 9.03
CA ALA A 17 15.02 7.61 7.97
C ALA A 17 15.00 8.32 6.61
N LEU A 18 14.82 9.65 6.57
CA LEU A 18 14.92 10.44 5.34
C LEU A 18 16.30 10.31 4.65
N PHE A 19 17.35 10.03 5.43
CA PHE A 19 18.71 9.81 4.92
C PHE A 19 19.05 8.33 4.73
N GLY A 20 18.08 7.43 4.88
CA GLY A 20 18.29 5.98 4.76
C GLY A 20 19.16 5.38 5.87
N LEU A 21 19.24 6.05 7.03
CA LEU A 21 20.06 5.60 8.16
C LEU A 21 19.29 4.59 9.03
N ALA A 22 20.06 3.80 9.77
CA ALA A 22 19.49 2.90 10.78
C ALA A 22 18.79 3.71 11.90
N PRO A 23 17.76 3.14 12.55
CA PRO A 23 17.08 3.79 13.67
C PRO A 23 18.06 4.21 14.78
N PRO A 24 17.80 5.35 15.47
CA PRO A 24 18.64 5.81 16.57
C PRO A 24 18.56 4.85 17.75
N VAL A 25 19.68 4.66 18.42
CA VAL A 25 19.76 3.90 19.68
C VAL A 25 19.72 4.88 20.84
N VAL A 26 18.75 4.73 21.72
CA VAL A 26 18.63 5.53 22.94
C VAL A 26 19.00 4.65 24.14
N CYS A 27 19.93 5.12 24.96
CA CYS A 27 20.35 4.47 26.18
C CYS A 27 20.35 5.47 27.33
N TRP A 28 20.27 4.97 28.57
CA TRP A 28 20.33 5.84 29.73
C TRP A 28 21.02 5.13 30.89
N ARG A 29 21.61 5.93 31.78
CA ARG A 29 22.21 5.47 33.04
C ARG A 29 21.84 6.44 34.17
N PRO A 30 21.64 5.93 35.39
CA PRO A 30 21.41 6.78 36.55
C PRO A 30 22.64 7.63 36.88
N ALA A 31 22.41 8.85 37.37
CA ALA A 31 23.39 9.78 37.88
C ALA A 31 23.14 10.05 39.38
N PRO A 32 24.07 10.71 40.10
CA PRO A 32 23.82 11.15 41.47
C PRO A 32 22.53 11.99 41.58
N GLU A 33 21.91 12.00 42.76
CA GLU A 33 20.75 12.85 43.09
C GLU A 33 19.43 12.51 42.36
N GLY A 34 19.29 11.28 41.84
CA GLY A 34 18.05 10.85 41.18
C GLY A 34 17.88 11.38 39.75
N LEU A 35 18.98 11.88 39.17
CA LEU A 35 19.04 12.37 37.79
C LEU A 35 19.48 11.26 36.84
N TYR A 36 19.33 11.50 35.54
CA TYR A 36 19.70 10.54 34.49
C TYR A 36 20.66 11.17 33.49
N ILE A 37 21.54 10.32 32.96
CA ILE A 37 22.32 10.62 31.76
C ILE A 37 21.69 9.82 30.63
N VAL A 38 21.20 10.50 29.60
CA VAL A 38 20.61 9.87 28.41
C VAL A 38 21.55 10.06 27.24
N GLY A 39 21.95 8.95 26.62
CA GLY A 39 22.76 8.89 25.41
C GLY A 39 21.90 8.57 24.19
N VAL A 40 22.11 9.27 23.08
CA VAL A 40 21.46 8.97 21.80
C VAL A 40 22.52 8.80 20.73
N GLN A 41 22.49 7.66 20.04
CA GLN A 41 23.44 7.30 18.99
C GLN A 41 22.74 7.13 17.64
N VAL A 42 23.32 7.68 16.57
CA VAL A 42 22.92 7.44 15.18
C VAL A 42 24.12 6.98 14.39
N ASN A 43 24.02 5.79 13.76
CA ASN A 43 25.05 5.30 12.87
C ASN A 43 24.92 5.97 11.50
N LEU A 44 25.96 6.69 11.08
CA LEU A 44 25.98 7.40 9.80
C LEU A 44 26.39 6.49 8.63
N GLY A 45 27.03 5.35 8.93
CA GLY A 45 27.47 4.36 7.96
C GLY A 45 28.96 4.46 7.63
N PRO A 46 29.49 3.55 6.78
CA PRO A 46 30.93 3.46 6.50
C PRO A 46 31.47 4.56 5.58
N ALA A 47 30.60 5.34 4.94
CA ALA A 47 30.99 6.39 4.00
C ALA A 47 31.38 7.72 4.68
N ASP A 48 31.07 7.88 5.98
CA ASP A 48 31.28 9.13 6.71
C ASP A 48 32.58 9.12 7.51
N ARG A 49 33.18 10.30 7.66
CA ARG A 49 34.43 10.49 8.44
C ARG A 49 34.23 10.16 9.92
N VAL A 50 33.01 10.35 10.42
CA VAL A 50 32.58 9.96 11.76
C VAL A 50 31.53 8.86 11.59
N PRO A 51 31.77 7.63 12.05
CA PRO A 51 30.88 6.50 11.78
C PRO A 51 29.54 6.60 12.52
N HIS A 52 29.45 7.43 13.56
CA HIS A 52 28.24 7.65 14.34
C HIS A 52 28.22 9.01 15.05
N VAL A 53 27.04 9.60 15.21
CA VAL A 53 26.79 10.75 16.08
C VAL A 53 26.36 10.23 17.44
N TYR A 54 26.92 10.76 18.53
CA TYR A 54 26.53 10.42 19.90
C TYR A 54 26.47 11.68 20.77
N TYR A 55 25.37 11.85 21.51
CA TYR A 55 25.23 12.91 22.50
C TYR A 55 24.67 12.38 23.82
N GLU A 56 25.24 12.87 24.92
CA GLU A 56 24.72 12.67 26.26
C GLU A 56 24.15 13.97 26.82
N ALA A 57 22.96 13.90 27.42
CA ALA A 57 22.42 14.96 28.26
C ALA A 57 22.33 14.47 29.70
N ALA A 58 22.81 15.27 30.65
CA ALA A 58 22.84 14.97 32.07
C ALA A 58 22.10 16.04 32.88
N GLY A 59 21.68 15.68 34.09
CA GLY A 59 21.19 16.66 35.07
C GLY A 59 19.70 17.00 34.98
N ALA A 60 18.89 16.12 34.38
CA ALA A 60 17.45 16.32 34.23
C ALA A 60 16.67 15.01 34.45
N THR A 61 15.34 15.09 34.39
CA THR A 61 14.48 13.89 34.31
C THR A 61 14.72 13.13 33.00
N ILE A 62 14.37 11.84 32.92
CA ILE A 62 14.56 11.03 31.70
C ILE A 62 13.95 11.72 30.46
N PRO A 63 12.69 12.22 30.47
CA PRO A 63 12.09 12.83 29.28
C PRO A 63 12.83 14.09 28.81
N GLU A 64 13.28 14.94 29.74
CA GLU A 64 14.01 16.16 29.42
C GLU A 64 15.40 15.87 28.86
N ALA A 65 16.12 14.94 29.47
CA ALA A 65 17.43 14.51 29.00
C ALA A 65 17.32 13.81 27.63
N GLU A 66 16.29 12.98 27.42
CA GLU A 66 16.02 12.35 26.12
C GLU A 66 15.69 13.39 25.05
N GLN A 67 14.85 14.38 25.38
CA GLN A 67 14.54 15.47 24.47
C GLN A 67 15.78 16.27 24.09
N ALA A 68 16.62 16.64 25.06
CA ALA A 68 17.85 17.37 24.82
C ALA A 68 18.84 16.56 23.95
N ALA A 69 19.08 15.30 24.30
CA ALA A 69 19.98 14.43 23.54
C ALA A 69 19.47 14.19 22.10
N CYS A 70 18.17 13.98 21.91
CA CYS A 70 17.57 13.83 20.58
C CYS A 70 17.73 15.11 19.74
N LEU A 71 17.47 16.30 20.29
CA LEU A 71 17.65 17.57 19.58
C LEU A 71 19.11 17.79 19.15
N MET A 72 20.06 17.50 20.03
CA MET A 72 21.48 17.62 19.70
C MET A 72 21.89 16.68 18.56
N VAL A 73 21.44 15.43 18.58
CA VAL A 73 21.69 14.47 17.51
C VAL A 73 21.06 14.94 16.19
N ILE A 74 19.83 15.45 16.21
CA ILE A 74 19.18 16.01 15.02
C ILE A 74 20.05 17.11 14.38
N HIS A 75 20.51 18.07 15.18
CA HIS A 75 21.35 19.16 14.68
C HIS A 75 22.70 18.66 14.14
N ALA A 76 23.31 17.69 14.80
CA ALA A 76 24.58 17.12 14.35
C ALA A 76 24.43 16.31 13.06
N VAL A 77 23.38 15.49 12.94
CA VAL A 77 23.09 14.76 11.69
C VAL A 77 22.81 15.74 10.55
N ALA A 78 22.08 16.82 10.81
CA ALA A 78 21.83 17.86 9.82
C ALA A 78 23.12 18.55 9.37
N ALA A 79 24.02 18.87 10.30
CA ALA A 79 25.33 19.44 9.99
C ALA A 79 26.20 18.48 9.15
N GLU A 80 26.28 17.20 9.54
CA GLU A 80 27.04 16.17 8.81
C GLU A 80 26.49 15.92 7.39
N ARG A 81 25.17 16.02 7.22
CA ARG A 81 24.52 15.89 5.90
C ARG A 81 24.41 17.21 5.14
N ASN A 82 24.92 18.31 5.69
CA ASN A 82 24.84 19.65 5.14
C ASN A 82 23.39 20.06 4.78
N VAL A 83 22.45 19.78 5.68
CA VAL A 83 21.03 20.10 5.54
C VAL A 83 20.63 21.18 6.53
N GLU A 84 19.92 22.19 6.03
CA GLU A 84 19.36 23.27 6.85
C GLU A 84 18.01 22.81 7.43
N ILE A 85 17.88 22.75 8.77
CA ILE A 85 16.59 22.51 9.42
C ILE A 85 15.84 23.84 9.45
N ARG A 86 14.88 24.00 8.54
CA ARG A 86 13.92 25.11 8.56
C ARG A 86 12.73 24.72 9.42
N ASP A 87 11.98 25.72 9.91
CA ASP A 87 10.76 25.50 10.68
C ASP A 87 9.89 24.44 10.01
N ILE A 88 9.86 23.26 10.63
CA ILE A 88 9.04 22.16 10.15
C ILE A 88 7.61 22.58 10.45
N ASN A 89 6.84 22.85 9.40
CA ASN A 89 5.42 23.08 9.56
C ASN A 89 4.76 21.73 9.86
N TYR A 90 4.81 21.33 11.13
CA TYR A 90 4.28 20.06 11.65
C TYR A 90 2.80 19.89 11.34
N TYR A 91 2.05 20.99 11.22
CA TYR A 91 0.66 20.94 10.77
C TYR A 91 0.54 20.41 9.34
N HIS A 92 1.38 20.89 8.42
CA HIS A 92 1.42 20.35 7.05
C HIS A 92 1.93 18.91 7.00
N LEU A 93 2.92 18.55 7.82
CA LEU A 93 3.45 17.18 7.85
C LEU A 93 2.39 16.18 8.35
N TRP A 94 1.70 16.51 9.45
CA TRP A 94 0.61 15.71 10.00
C TRP A 94 -0.57 15.62 9.02
N TYR A 95 -0.95 16.74 8.40
CA TYR A 95 -2.01 16.77 7.40
C TYR A 95 -1.68 15.88 6.19
N LEU A 96 -0.44 15.95 5.68
CA LEU A 96 0.02 15.10 4.59
C LEU A 96 0.06 13.62 4.97
N GLN A 97 0.53 13.28 6.18
CA GLN A 97 0.49 11.91 6.67
C GLN A 97 -0.94 11.38 6.73
N HIS A 98 -1.88 12.19 7.20
CA HIS A 98 -3.27 11.77 7.30
C HIS A 98 -3.90 11.57 5.91
N GLN A 99 -3.60 12.45 4.95
CA GLN A 99 -4.02 12.29 3.56
C GLN A 99 -3.43 11.03 2.91
N VAL A 100 -2.15 10.74 3.14
CA VAL A 100 -1.49 9.52 2.61
C VAL A 100 -2.16 8.27 3.15
N GLU A 101 -2.50 8.25 4.44
CA GLU A 101 -3.15 7.10 5.06
C GLU A 101 -4.59 6.90 4.55
N ASP A 102 -5.34 8.00 4.34
CA ASP A 102 -6.67 7.94 3.72
C ASP A 102 -6.60 7.43 2.27
N LEU A 103 -5.62 7.90 1.49
CA LEU A 103 -5.38 7.42 0.13
C LEU A 103 -5.03 5.93 0.09
N ARG A 104 -4.22 5.44 1.04
CA ARG A 104 -3.89 4.01 1.15
C ARG A 104 -5.12 3.14 1.41
N LYS A 105 -6.02 3.59 2.28
CA LYS A 105 -7.28 2.88 2.55
C LYS A 105 -8.15 2.79 1.30
N LYS A 106 -8.34 3.93 0.61
CA LYS A 106 -9.10 3.99 -0.65
C LYS A 106 -8.49 3.12 -1.74
N LEU A 107 -7.16 3.04 -1.81
CA LEU A 107 -6.46 2.18 -2.76
C LEU A 107 -6.75 0.70 -2.48
N MET A 108 -6.66 0.25 -1.22
CA MET A 108 -7.00 -1.13 -0.87
C MET A 108 -8.46 -1.48 -1.18
N GLU A 109 -9.39 -0.57 -0.92
CA GLU A 109 -10.80 -0.76 -1.28
C GLU A 109 -10.98 -0.90 -2.80
N ALA A 110 -10.31 -0.04 -3.58
CA ALA A 110 -10.35 -0.11 -5.03
C ALA A 110 -9.75 -1.42 -5.58
N GLU A 111 -8.63 -1.89 -5.03
CA GLU A 111 -8.01 -3.17 -5.39
C GLU A 111 -8.95 -4.35 -5.11
N HIS A 112 -9.63 -4.33 -3.96
CA HIS A 112 -10.64 -5.33 -3.61
C HIS A 112 -11.81 -5.35 -4.61
N LEU A 113 -12.37 -4.18 -4.91
CA LEU A 113 -13.47 -4.06 -5.89
C LEU A 113 -13.03 -4.51 -7.30
N CYS A 114 -11.80 -4.21 -7.71
CA CYS A 114 -11.24 -4.70 -8.97
C CYS A 114 -11.16 -6.24 -9.01
N ALA A 115 -10.77 -6.87 -7.91
CA ALA A 115 -10.72 -8.33 -7.81
C ALA A 115 -12.13 -8.96 -7.89
N GLU A 116 -13.12 -8.36 -7.22
CA GLU A 116 -14.52 -8.79 -7.34
C GLU A 116 -15.06 -8.64 -8.77
N LEU A 117 -14.81 -7.51 -9.41
CA LEU A 117 -15.19 -7.27 -10.81
C LEU A 117 -14.58 -8.30 -11.75
N MET A 118 -13.29 -8.62 -11.61
CA MET A 118 -12.65 -9.68 -12.41
C MET A 118 -13.32 -11.04 -12.22
N ASN A 119 -13.74 -11.38 -10.99
CA ASN A 119 -14.46 -12.63 -10.73
C ASN A 119 -15.83 -12.65 -11.40
N ILE A 120 -16.58 -11.55 -11.35
CA ILE A 120 -17.89 -11.42 -12.01
C ILE A 120 -17.73 -11.56 -13.52
N VAL A 121 -16.77 -10.88 -14.12
CA VAL A 121 -16.50 -10.96 -15.58
C VAL A 121 -16.20 -12.41 -15.97
N ARG A 122 -15.32 -13.09 -15.24
CA ARG A 122 -14.98 -14.51 -15.53
C ARG A 122 -16.20 -15.44 -15.42
N SER A 123 -17.08 -15.21 -14.43
CA SER A 123 -18.33 -15.96 -14.32
C SER A 123 -19.24 -15.70 -15.52
N SER A 124 -19.42 -14.44 -15.89
CA SER A 124 -20.25 -14.04 -17.02
C SER A 124 -19.75 -14.62 -18.35
N GLU A 125 -18.44 -14.60 -18.60
CA GLU A 125 -17.82 -15.23 -19.77
C GLU A 125 -18.15 -16.73 -19.84
N SER A 126 -18.13 -17.41 -18.70
CA SER A 126 -18.47 -18.84 -18.63
C SER A 126 -19.95 -19.11 -18.96
N GLU A 127 -20.85 -18.24 -18.49
CA GLU A 127 -22.29 -18.30 -18.79
C GLU A 127 -22.56 -18.04 -20.28
N VAL A 128 -21.91 -17.03 -20.86
CA VAL A 128 -21.99 -16.74 -22.30
C VAL A 128 -21.51 -17.94 -23.11
N ALA A 129 -20.38 -18.53 -22.77
CA ALA A 129 -19.86 -19.72 -23.44
C ALA A 129 -20.83 -20.93 -23.36
N PHE A 130 -21.52 -21.09 -22.23
CA PHE A 130 -22.56 -22.11 -22.07
C PHE A 130 -23.75 -21.83 -22.99
N LEU A 131 -24.27 -20.60 -23.00
CA LEU A 131 -25.39 -20.18 -23.84
C LEU A 131 -25.07 -20.36 -25.33
N GLU A 132 -23.86 -20.02 -25.78
CA GLU A 132 -23.43 -20.24 -27.15
C GLU A 132 -23.45 -21.72 -27.57
N ARG A 133 -23.03 -22.62 -26.69
CA ARG A 133 -23.07 -24.07 -26.96
C ARG A 133 -24.51 -24.56 -27.07
N LEU A 134 -25.38 -24.05 -26.21
CA LEU A 134 -26.80 -24.39 -26.18
C LEU A 134 -27.51 -23.90 -27.45
N THR A 135 -27.27 -22.65 -27.85
CA THR A 135 -27.78 -22.06 -29.10
C THR A 135 -27.32 -22.85 -30.33
N ARG A 136 -26.02 -23.22 -30.40
CA ARG A 136 -25.51 -24.09 -31.47
C ARG A 136 -26.24 -25.43 -31.54
N ARG A 137 -26.53 -26.04 -30.39
CA ARG A 137 -27.27 -27.30 -30.31
C ARG A 137 -28.72 -27.15 -30.80
N PHE A 138 -29.40 -26.08 -30.42
CA PHE A 138 -30.75 -25.79 -30.91
C PHE A 138 -30.77 -25.53 -32.41
N TYR A 139 -29.85 -24.72 -32.92
CA TYR A 139 -29.74 -24.46 -34.35
C TYR A 139 -29.60 -25.75 -35.17
N ARG A 140 -28.73 -26.67 -34.73
CA ARG A 140 -28.60 -28.00 -35.37
C ARG A 140 -29.90 -28.79 -35.34
N ARG A 141 -30.59 -28.84 -34.20
CA ARG A 141 -31.88 -29.55 -34.08
C ARG A 141 -32.97 -28.97 -34.97
N ILE A 142 -33.11 -27.64 -34.99
CA ILE A 142 -34.09 -26.94 -35.83
C ILE A 142 -33.80 -27.21 -37.30
N ARG A 143 -32.52 -27.16 -37.71
CA ARG A 143 -32.11 -27.50 -39.07
C ARG A 143 -32.48 -28.93 -39.44
N CYS A 144 -32.15 -29.92 -38.60
CA CYS A 144 -32.53 -31.31 -38.84
C CYS A 144 -34.06 -31.47 -38.97
N LEU A 145 -34.83 -30.86 -38.06
CA LEU A 145 -36.29 -30.90 -38.12
C LEU A 145 -36.83 -30.30 -39.41
N ARG A 146 -36.31 -29.14 -39.82
CA ARG A 146 -36.68 -28.50 -41.08
C ARG A 146 -36.39 -29.41 -42.27
N ASP A 147 -35.21 -30.02 -42.30
CA ASP A 147 -34.81 -30.92 -43.39
C ASP A 147 -35.71 -32.19 -43.42
N THR A 148 -36.08 -32.74 -42.26
CA THR A 148 -37.07 -33.83 -42.14
C THR A 148 -38.46 -33.42 -42.64
N VAL A 149 -38.95 -32.23 -42.25
CA VAL A 149 -40.26 -31.72 -42.71
C VAL A 149 -40.27 -31.52 -44.23
N ALA A 150 -39.20 -30.95 -44.80
CA ALA A 150 -39.08 -30.79 -46.24
C ALA A 150 -39.10 -32.14 -46.98
N ALA A 151 -38.43 -33.16 -46.44
CA ALA A 151 -38.46 -34.52 -47.00
C ALA A 151 -39.88 -35.13 -46.96
N LEU A 152 -40.63 -34.94 -45.87
CA LEU A 152 -42.01 -35.40 -45.76
C LEU A 152 -42.96 -34.68 -46.72
N GLN A 153 -42.74 -33.38 -46.96
CA GLN A 153 -43.54 -32.59 -47.91
C GLN A 153 -43.26 -32.94 -49.37
N HIS A 154 -42.02 -33.31 -49.72
CA HIS A 154 -41.65 -33.73 -51.08
C HIS A 154 -41.84 -35.23 -51.36
N GLY A 155 -41.94 -36.07 -50.33
CA GLY A 155 -42.28 -37.49 -50.46
C GLY A 155 -43.76 -37.78 -50.78
N GLY A 156 -44.61 -36.75 -50.89
CA GLY A 156 -46.05 -36.88 -51.14
C GLY A 156 -46.51 -36.68 -52.59
N GLY A 157 -45.60 -36.58 -53.57
CA GLY A 157 -45.95 -36.23 -54.95
C GLY A 157 -45.46 -37.21 -56.01
N GLY A 158 -46.33 -38.14 -56.43
CA GLY A 158 -46.37 -38.63 -57.82
C GLY A 158 -46.07 -40.11 -58.06
N SER A 159 -47.13 -40.93 -58.11
CA SER A 159 -47.34 -41.88 -59.22
C SER A 159 -48.81 -42.27 -59.31
N SER A 160 -49.59 -41.39 -59.95
CA SER A 160 -50.77 -41.80 -60.70
C SER A 160 -50.47 -41.61 -62.20
N SER A 161 -50.98 -42.59 -62.96
CA SER A 161 -51.09 -42.71 -64.42
C SER A 161 -49.90 -43.27 -65.23
N GLY A 162 -50.12 -44.45 -65.80
CA GLY A 162 -49.37 -44.99 -66.94
C GLY A 162 -49.63 -46.48 -67.24
N SER A 163 -50.71 -46.78 -67.99
CA SER A 163 -50.96 -47.93 -68.90
C SER A 163 -50.74 -49.37 -68.35
N VAL A 164 -51.69 -50.31 -68.45
CA VAL A 164 -52.39 -50.87 -69.63
C VAL A 164 -53.82 -51.26 -69.28
#